data_AF-A0A3R7V2X4-F1
#
_entry.id   AF-A0A3R7V2X4-F1
#
_cell.length_a   1.000
_cell.length_b   1.000
_cell.length_c   1.000
_cell.angle_alpha   90.00
_cell.angle_beta   90.00
_cell.angle_gamma   90.00
#
_symmetry.space_group_name_H-M   'P 1'
#
loop_
_entity.id
_entity.type
_entity.pdbx_description
1 polymer ?
#
loop_
_entity_poly.entity_id
_entity_poly.type
_entity_poly.pdbx_seq_one_letter_code
_entity_poly.pdbx_strand_id
1 'polypeptide(L)'
;MNIKYSDAVMRARERGEPILALESTIISHGMPFPENLSFAKKAESLCRDNGVEPATIAVIDGVPHVGLELEQLDKISRSDTIKKVSKGALGLSIARGWSGATTVSSTAHIANIAEIPVFSTGGIGGVHRDAELTFDISQDLIALSQTPIVVIASGAKSILDIPKTVELLETLSITTVGYNTKEFPSFYSRISGVPITAVESPEDIINVFNANKSVGHSSATLVANPIPAKSEIPKNEMDDFIESALVQLSKQEILGKEVTPFLLKSVAKKTGGRSLEANIALALNNVALGIKVAKKMY
;
A
#
# COMPACT_ATOMS: atom_id res chain seq x y z
N MET A 1 -3.28 18.65 -11.88
CA MET A 1 -2.17 17.71 -12.17
C MET A 1 -2.44 17.12 -13.55
N ASN A 2 -1.46 17.12 -14.47
CA ASN A 2 -1.65 16.47 -15.78
C ASN A 2 -1.49 14.95 -15.61
N ILE A 3 -2.59 14.20 -15.61
CA ILE A 3 -2.61 12.75 -15.42
C ILE A 3 -2.86 12.09 -16.77
N LYS A 4 -2.04 11.10 -17.12
CA LYS A 4 -2.28 10.23 -18.27
C LYS A 4 -2.94 8.93 -17.81
N TYR A 5 -4.01 8.55 -18.48
CA TYR A 5 -4.69 7.28 -18.23
C TYR A 5 -4.25 6.25 -19.28
N SER A 6 -4.16 4.98 -18.88
CA SER A 6 -4.11 3.89 -19.85
C SER A 6 -5.42 3.82 -20.66
N ASP A 7 -5.38 3.20 -21.83
CA ASP A 7 -6.57 3.07 -22.68
C ASP A 7 -7.68 2.29 -21.98
N ALA A 8 -7.32 1.27 -21.18
CA ALA A 8 -8.27 0.47 -20.43
C ALA A 8 -8.95 1.27 -19.31
N VAL A 9 -8.18 2.03 -18.53
CA VAL A 9 -8.71 2.89 -17.47
C VAL A 9 -9.58 4.01 -18.05
N MET A 10 -9.20 4.62 -19.17
CA MET A 10 -10.07 5.61 -19.84
C MET A 10 -11.43 5.01 -20.21
N ARG A 11 -11.45 3.84 -20.85
CA ARG A 11 -12.71 3.17 -21.21
C ARG A 11 -13.57 2.84 -20.00
N ALA A 12 -12.96 2.33 -18.92
CA ALA A 12 -13.67 2.03 -17.69
C ALA A 12 -14.32 3.30 -17.10
N ARG A 13 -13.60 4.42 -17.09
CA ARG A 13 -14.13 5.73 -16.65
C ARG A 13 -15.31 6.20 -17.50
N GLU A 14 -15.17 6.14 -18.83
CA GLU A 14 -16.23 6.56 -19.76
C GLU A 14 -17.52 5.73 -19.61
N ARG A 15 -17.38 4.47 -19.18
CA ARG A 15 -18.49 3.54 -18.97
C ARG A 15 -19.04 3.52 -17.55
N GLY A 16 -18.41 4.24 -16.61
CA GLY A 16 -18.75 4.16 -15.19
C GLY A 16 -18.46 2.79 -14.58
N GLU A 17 -17.52 2.04 -15.15
CA GLU A 17 -17.09 0.74 -14.62
C GLU A 17 -16.18 0.93 -13.39
N PRO A 18 -16.22 -0.01 -12.42
CA PRO A 18 -15.43 0.11 -11.20
C PRO A 18 -13.93 0.00 -11.48
N ILE A 19 -13.16 0.88 -10.83
CA ILE A 19 -11.70 0.95 -10.95
C ILE A 19 -11.06 0.78 -9.58
N LEU A 20 -9.99 -0.01 -9.51
CA LEU A 20 -9.21 -0.22 -8.29
C LEU A 20 -7.79 0.31 -8.47
N ALA A 21 -7.39 1.31 -7.68
CA ALA A 21 -6.02 1.80 -7.68
C ALA A 21 -5.06 0.79 -7.03
N LEU A 22 -3.85 0.68 -7.59
CA LEU A 22 -2.74 -0.14 -7.09
C LEU A 22 -1.45 0.69 -7.09
N GLU A 23 -0.57 0.50 -6.11
CA GLU A 23 0.72 1.20 -6.07
C GLU A 23 1.80 0.48 -6.88
N SER A 24 2.82 1.23 -7.32
CA SER A 24 3.99 0.66 -8.01
C SER A 24 5.21 0.45 -7.12
N THR A 25 5.30 1.06 -5.92
CA THR A 25 6.46 0.85 -5.04
C THR A 25 6.60 -0.60 -4.60
N ILE A 26 5.48 -1.30 -4.37
CA ILE A 26 5.50 -2.74 -4.07
C ILE A 26 6.15 -3.55 -5.20
N ILE A 27 6.02 -3.10 -6.44
CA ILE A 27 6.60 -3.73 -7.63
C ILE A 27 8.10 -3.44 -7.71
N SER A 28 8.52 -2.17 -7.68
CA SER A 28 9.95 -1.85 -7.92
C SER A 28 10.84 -2.02 -6.68
N HIS A 29 10.32 -1.81 -5.46
CA HIS A 29 11.12 -1.74 -4.24
C HIS A 29 10.63 -2.70 -3.14
N GLY A 30 9.48 -3.36 -3.34
CA GLY A 30 8.88 -4.25 -2.35
C GLY A 30 9.08 -5.74 -2.63
N MET A 31 9.34 -6.10 -3.89
CA MET A 31 9.51 -7.49 -4.35
C MET A 31 10.66 -7.57 -5.37
N PRO A 32 11.44 -8.66 -5.38
CA PRO A 32 12.48 -8.88 -6.38
C PRO A 32 11.87 -9.19 -7.76
N PHE A 33 12.66 -8.97 -8.81
CA PHE A 33 12.35 -9.48 -10.15
C PHE A 33 12.77 -10.97 -10.25
N PRO A 34 11.97 -11.85 -10.89
CA PRO A 34 10.74 -11.61 -11.65
C PRO A 34 9.43 -11.65 -10.85
N GLU A 35 9.48 -11.92 -9.55
CA GLU A 35 8.29 -12.10 -8.70
C GLU A 35 7.41 -10.85 -8.68
N ASN A 36 8.01 -9.67 -8.72
CA ASN A 36 7.32 -8.38 -8.75
C ASN A 36 6.41 -8.20 -9.97
N LEU A 37 6.90 -8.51 -11.17
CA LEU A 37 6.15 -8.45 -12.42
C LEU A 37 5.08 -9.55 -12.46
N SER A 38 5.41 -10.76 -11.97
CA SER A 38 4.43 -11.83 -11.85
C SER A 38 3.29 -11.45 -10.90
N PHE A 39 3.61 -10.83 -9.76
CA PHE A 39 2.62 -10.33 -8.81
C PHE A 39 1.73 -9.27 -9.47
N ALA A 40 2.32 -8.25 -10.11
CA ALA A 40 1.56 -7.18 -10.75
C ALA A 40 0.57 -7.72 -11.80
N LYS A 41 1.03 -8.62 -12.69
CA LYS A 41 0.16 -9.27 -13.68
C LYS A 41 -0.95 -10.10 -13.04
N LYS A 42 -0.67 -10.83 -11.96
CA LYS A 42 -1.67 -11.61 -11.22
C LYS A 42 -2.71 -10.71 -10.55
N ALA A 43 -2.28 -9.62 -9.92
CA ALA A 43 -3.18 -8.64 -9.31
C ALA A 43 -4.09 -7.99 -10.35
N GLU A 44 -3.54 -7.60 -11.50
CA GLU A 44 -4.34 -7.04 -12.59
C GLU A 44 -5.33 -8.05 -13.20
N SER A 45 -4.90 -9.29 -13.43
CA SER A 45 -5.80 -10.36 -13.88
C SER A 45 -6.94 -10.57 -12.89
N LEU A 46 -6.62 -10.65 -11.59
CA LEU A 46 -7.61 -10.84 -10.55
C LEU A 46 -8.69 -9.74 -10.57
N CYS A 47 -8.32 -8.48 -10.79
CA CYS A 47 -9.27 -7.39 -10.98
C CYS A 47 -10.16 -7.62 -12.20
N ARG A 48 -9.57 -7.85 -13.37
CA ARG A 48 -10.29 -8.01 -14.65
C ARG A 48 -11.22 -9.21 -14.64
N ASP A 49 -10.77 -10.33 -14.09
CA ASP A 49 -11.55 -11.58 -13.92
C ASP A 49 -12.79 -11.38 -13.04
N ASN A 50 -12.83 -10.30 -12.23
CA ASN A 50 -13.96 -9.95 -11.38
C ASN A 50 -14.74 -8.71 -11.86
N GLY A 51 -14.43 -8.20 -13.05
CA GLY A 51 -15.10 -7.04 -13.67
C GLY A 51 -14.72 -5.70 -13.04
N VAL A 52 -13.49 -5.55 -12.58
CA VAL A 52 -12.91 -4.28 -12.08
C VAL A 52 -11.66 -3.96 -12.89
N GLU A 53 -11.52 -2.74 -13.40
CA GLU A 53 -10.29 -2.35 -14.10
C GLU A 53 -9.21 -1.97 -13.09
N PRO A 54 -8.03 -2.63 -13.10
CA PRO A 54 -6.91 -2.22 -12.26
C PRO A 54 -6.25 -0.94 -12.79
N ALA A 55 -5.98 0.00 -11.88
CA ALA A 55 -5.22 1.21 -12.17
C ALA A 55 -3.91 1.20 -11.37
N THR A 56 -2.89 0.49 -11.85
CA THR A 56 -1.53 0.61 -11.31
C THR A 56 -1.03 2.04 -11.57
N ILE A 57 -0.64 2.75 -10.51
CA ILE A 57 -0.22 4.16 -10.58
C ILE A 57 1.31 4.24 -10.52
N ALA A 58 1.91 5.07 -11.36
CA ALA A 58 3.33 5.39 -11.33
C ALA A 58 3.58 6.79 -11.92
N VAL A 59 4.82 7.28 -11.87
CA VAL A 59 5.27 8.43 -12.67
C VAL A 59 6.17 7.89 -13.78
N ILE A 60 5.87 8.20 -15.04
CA ILE A 60 6.69 7.80 -16.18
C ILE A 60 7.19 9.07 -16.86
N ASP A 61 8.50 9.25 -16.86
CA ASP A 61 9.20 10.37 -17.50
C ASP A 61 8.60 11.75 -17.13
N GLY A 62 8.29 11.91 -15.83
CA GLY A 62 7.69 13.11 -15.26
C GLY A 62 6.17 13.22 -15.38
N VAL A 63 5.48 12.21 -15.92
CA VAL A 63 4.02 12.23 -16.07
C VAL A 63 3.37 11.20 -15.13
N PRO A 64 2.51 11.62 -14.20
CA PRO A 64 1.68 10.70 -13.43
C PRO A 64 0.77 9.88 -14.34
N HIS A 65 0.88 8.56 -14.26
CA HIS A 65 0.07 7.60 -15.00
C HIS A 65 -0.91 6.89 -14.05
N VAL A 66 -2.15 6.71 -14.50
CA VAL A 66 -3.20 5.95 -13.81
C VAL A 66 -3.65 4.80 -14.72
N GLY A 67 -3.27 3.59 -14.31
CA GLY A 67 -3.20 2.43 -15.21
C GLY A 67 -1.92 2.50 -16.04
N LEU A 68 -1.22 1.37 -16.13
CA LEU A 68 0.01 1.25 -16.91
C LEU A 68 -0.22 0.32 -18.10
N GLU A 69 0.31 0.72 -19.25
CA GLU A 69 0.46 -0.21 -20.37
C GLU A 69 1.51 -1.27 -20.05
N LEU A 70 1.47 -2.42 -20.73
CA LEU A 70 2.35 -3.56 -20.44
C LEU A 70 3.85 -3.18 -20.45
N GLU A 71 4.27 -2.35 -21.41
CA GLU A 71 5.65 -1.88 -21.52
C GLU A 71 6.05 -0.97 -20.36
N GLN A 72 5.11 -0.14 -19.87
CA GLN A 72 5.34 0.74 -18.73
C GLN A 72 5.44 -0.07 -17.44
N LEU A 73 4.58 -1.08 -17.28
CA LEU A 73 4.63 -2.02 -16.16
C LEU A 73 5.95 -2.80 -16.14
N ASP A 74 6.40 -3.28 -17.31
CA ASP A 74 7.69 -3.97 -17.44
C ASP A 74 8.87 -3.02 -17.09
N LYS A 75 8.87 -1.78 -17.60
CA LYS A 75 9.86 -0.73 -17.24
C LYS A 75 9.91 -0.49 -15.72
N ILE A 76 8.76 -0.36 -15.07
CA ILE A 76 8.66 -0.17 -13.61
C ILE A 76 9.21 -1.39 -12.85
N SER A 77 8.98 -2.61 -13.35
CA SER A 77 9.40 -3.85 -12.66
C SER A 77 10.89 -4.19 -12.76
N ARG A 78 11.61 -3.67 -13.77
CA ARG A 78 12.97 -4.11 -14.09
C ARG A 78 14.06 -3.08 -13.81
N SER A 79 13.73 -1.81 -13.76
CA SER A 79 14.73 -0.76 -13.87
C SER A 79 15.25 -0.29 -12.51
N ASP A 80 16.56 -0.47 -12.28
CA ASP A 80 17.28 0.07 -11.12
C ASP A 80 17.26 1.61 -11.06
N THR A 81 16.86 2.28 -12.15
CA THR A 81 16.76 3.74 -12.21
C THR A 81 15.42 4.29 -11.72
N ILE A 82 14.43 3.41 -11.50
CA ILE A 82 13.10 3.80 -11.01
C ILE A 82 13.22 4.35 -9.60
N LYS A 83 12.85 5.63 -9.43
CA LYS A 83 12.87 6.26 -8.12
C LYS A 83 11.67 5.82 -7.28
N LYS A 84 11.84 5.70 -5.96
CA LYS A 84 10.72 5.67 -5.02
C LYS A 84 10.16 7.09 -4.87
N VAL A 85 8.89 7.30 -5.20
CA VAL A 85 8.24 8.61 -5.23
C VAL A 85 7.13 8.69 -4.19
N SER A 86 7.42 9.32 -3.06
CA SER A 86 6.41 9.74 -2.06
C SER A 86 5.74 11.05 -2.45
N LYS A 87 4.65 11.43 -1.76
CA LYS A 87 3.85 12.62 -2.10
C LYS A 87 4.72 13.89 -2.22
N GLY A 88 5.67 14.08 -1.30
CA GLY A 88 6.61 15.21 -1.35
C GLY A 88 7.57 15.20 -2.55
N ALA A 89 7.81 14.04 -3.17
CA ALA A 89 8.68 13.90 -4.33
C ALA A 89 7.94 13.99 -5.68
N LEU A 90 6.61 14.10 -5.69
CA LEU A 90 5.82 14.16 -6.94
C LEU A 90 6.19 15.38 -7.80
N GLY A 91 6.20 16.57 -7.21
CA GLY A 91 6.54 17.80 -7.94
C GLY A 91 7.96 17.76 -8.53
N LEU A 92 8.91 17.22 -7.76
CA LEU A 92 10.28 17.03 -8.22
C LEU A 92 10.37 16.04 -9.38
N SER A 93 9.63 14.92 -9.28
CA SER A 93 9.60 13.90 -10.33
C SER A 93 9.04 14.45 -11.64
N ILE A 94 7.97 15.26 -11.55
CA ILE A 94 7.37 15.93 -12.71
C ILE A 94 8.34 16.94 -13.32
N ALA A 95 8.89 17.85 -12.51
CA ALA A 95 9.76 18.92 -12.99
C ALA A 95 11.07 18.39 -13.62
N ARG A 96 11.54 17.21 -13.19
CA ARG A 96 12.80 16.62 -13.66
C ARG A 96 12.61 15.52 -14.71
N GLY A 97 11.38 15.20 -15.10
CA GLY A 97 11.14 14.12 -16.07
C GLY A 97 11.50 12.74 -15.52
N TRP A 98 11.39 12.51 -14.21
CA TRP A 98 11.78 11.23 -13.61
C TRP A 98 10.71 10.16 -13.81
N SER A 99 11.17 8.94 -14.10
CA SER A 99 10.37 7.74 -13.92
C SER A 99 10.50 7.25 -12.47
N GLY A 100 9.38 6.90 -11.85
CA GLY A 100 9.34 6.54 -10.45
C GLY A 100 8.10 5.74 -10.04
N ALA A 101 8.32 4.80 -9.13
CA ALA A 101 7.30 4.01 -8.50
C ALA A 101 6.68 4.80 -7.34
N THR A 102 5.37 4.97 -7.35
CA THR A 102 4.64 5.73 -6.34
C THR A 102 4.44 4.89 -5.08
N THR A 103 4.69 5.48 -3.91
CA THR A 103 4.38 4.87 -2.61
C THR A 103 2.87 4.95 -2.33
N VAL A 104 2.43 4.43 -1.19
CA VAL A 104 1.06 4.60 -0.67
C VAL A 104 0.65 6.08 -0.67
N SER A 105 1.45 6.97 -0.11
CA SER A 105 1.17 8.43 -0.08
C SER A 105 0.95 9.05 -1.46
N SER A 106 1.81 8.75 -2.45
CA SER A 106 1.64 9.28 -3.81
C SER A 106 0.47 8.64 -4.54
N THR A 107 0.31 7.32 -4.39
CA THR A 107 -0.74 6.54 -5.06
C THR A 107 -2.11 7.00 -4.59
N ALA A 108 -2.31 7.11 -3.27
CA ALA A 108 -3.55 7.62 -2.69
C ALA A 108 -3.85 9.05 -3.20
N HIS A 109 -2.85 9.92 -3.21
CA HIS A 109 -3.02 11.30 -3.67
C HIS A 109 -3.43 11.39 -5.15
N ILE A 110 -2.76 10.65 -6.03
CA ILE A 110 -3.07 10.63 -7.47
C ILE A 110 -4.43 9.95 -7.71
N ALA A 111 -4.72 8.83 -7.05
CA ALA A 111 -5.99 8.13 -7.17
C ALA A 111 -7.17 9.03 -6.78
N ASN A 112 -7.04 9.78 -5.68
CA ASN A 112 -8.06 10.72 -5.24
C ASN A 112 -8.26 11.87 -6.25
N ILE A 113 -7.19 12.44 -6.82
CA ILE A 113 -7.31 13.44 -7.90
C ILE A 113 -7.95 12.84 -9.15
N ALA A 114 -7.69 11.57 -9.43
CA ALA A 114 -8.31 10.82 -10.52
C ALA A 114 -9.74 10.34 -10.22
N GLU A 115 -10.29 10.66 -9.04
CA GLU A 115 -11.62 10.25 -8.57
C GLU A 115 -11.81 8.73 -8.49
N ILE A 116 -10.73 8.00 -8.17
CA ILE A 116 -10.76 6.55 -7.90
C ILE A 116 -10.82 6.36 -6.38
N PRO A 117 -11.95 5.91 -5.82
CA PRO A 117 -12.19 5.96 -4.37
C PRO A 117 -11.59 4.79 -3.57
N VAL A 118 -11.08 3.75 -4.23
CA VAL A 118 -10.53 2.55 -3.57
C VAL A 118 -9.10 2.29 -4.04
N PHE A 119 -8.21 2.02 -3.08
CA PHE A 119 -6.82 1.68 -3.29
C PHE A 119 -6.44 0.44 -2.46
N SER A 120 -5.79 -0.55 -3.09
CA SER A 120 -5.20 -1.71 -2.40
C SER A 120 -3.67 -1.69 -2.46
N THR A 121 -3.04 -1.98 -1.31
CA THR A 121 -1.59 -2.19 -1.17
C THR A 121 -1.33 -3.45 -0.33
N GLY A 122 -0.08 -3.87 -0.20
CA GLY A 122 0.29 -4.87 0.81
C GLY A 122 0.11 -4.31 2.22
N GLY A 123 0.72 -3.17 2.52
CA GLY A 123 0.81 -2.62 3.87
C GLY A 123 1.25 -1.17 3.83
N ILE A 124 0.70 -0.32 4.69
CA ILE A 124 1.10 1.10 4.75
C ILE A 124 2.49 1.26 5.36
N GLY A 125 3.14 2.40 5.09
CA GLY A 125 4.19 2.90 5.97
C GLY A 125 3.59 3.41 7.29
N GLY A 126 4.45 3.76 8.25
CA GLY A 126 4.02 4.19 9.58
C GLY A 126 5.16 4.80 10.37
N VAL A 127 5.04 4.74 11.69
CA VAL A 127 6.10 5.17 12.62
C VAL A 127 7.17 4.09 12.65
N HIS A 128 8.43 4.44 12.37
CA HIS A 128 9.52 3.49 12.49
C HIS A 128 9.86 3.23 13.96
N ARG A 129 10.53 2.10 14.22
CA ARG A 129 11.11 1.83 15.54
C ARG A 129 12.14 2.93 15.86
N ASP A 130 12.20 3.35 17.12
CA ASP A 130 13.03 4.46 17.62
C ASP A 130 12.69 5.85 17.03
N ALA A 131 11.48 6.05 16.51
CA ALA A 131 11.03 7.35 15.98
C ALA A 131 10.99 8.47 17.03
N GLU A 132 10.91 8.15 18.32
CA GLU A 132 11.06 9.11 19.42
C GLU A 132 12.45 9.77 19.47
N LEU A 133 13.46 9.12 18.87
CA LEU A 133 14.82 9.65 18.75
C LEU A 133 15.11 10.14 17.31
N THR A 134 14.61 9.43 16.31
CA THR A 134 14.99 9.63 14.90
C THR A 134 14.00 10.49 14.09
N PHE A 135 12.76 10.58 14.55
CA PHE A 135 11.63 11.19 13.84
C PHE A 135 11.37 10.54 12.46
N ASP A 136 11.81 9.29 12.25
CA ASP A 136 11.53 8.56 11.01
C ASP A 136 10.07 8.08 10.98
N ILE A 137 9.22 8.92 10.39
CA ILE A 137 7.78 8.70 10.27
C ILE A 137 7.40 8.78 8.79
N SER A 138 6.71 7.76 8.30
CA SER A 138 6.29 7.71 6.89
C SER A 138 5.35 8.87 6.54
N GLN A 139 5.62 9.49 5.39
CA GLN A 139 4.73 10.47 4.76
C GLN A 139 3.35 9.89 4.42
N ASP A 140 3.19 8.57 4.41
CA ASP A 140 1.90 7.91 4.21
C ASP A 140 0.86 8.40 5.23
N LEU A 141 1.23 8.55 6.50
CA LEU A 141 0.28 8.97 7.53
C LEU A 141 -0.25 10.39 7.27
N ILE A 142 0.64 11.35 6.99
CA ILE A 142 0.21 12.72 6.67
C ILE A 142 -0.52 12.80 5.33
N ALA A 143 -0.13 12.00 4.34
CA ALA A 143 -0.84 11.98 3.06
C ALA A 143 -2.27 11.44 3.22
N LEU A 144 -2.44 10.36 3.98
CA LEU A 144 -3.73 9.73 4.23
C LEU A 144 -4.65 10.59 5.09
N SER A 145 -4.12 11.42 6.00
CA SER A 145 -4.95 12.36 6.77
C SER A 145 -5.58 13.48 5.93
N GLN A 146 -5.12 13.64 4.68
CA GLN A 146 -5.55 14.69 3.75
C GLN A 146 -6.12 14.13 2.44
N THR A 147 -6.40 12.83 2.39
CA THR A 147 -6.86 12.16 1.16
C THR A 147 -8.11 11.31 1.46
N PRO A 148 -9.31 11.73 1.05
CA PRO A 148 -10.56 11.01 1.32
C PRO A 148 -10.72 9.82 0.37
N ILE A 149 -10.00 8.73 0.65
CA ILE A 149 -9.99 7.48 -0.11
C ILE A 149 -10.08 6.27 0.83
N VAL A 150 -10.63 5.16 0.36
CA VAL A 150 -10.55 3.86 1.06
C VAL A 150 -9.22 3.20 0.73
N VAL A 151 -8.42 2.88 1.75
CA VAL A 151 -7.14 2.18 1.60
C VAL A 151 -7.24 0.82 2.27
N ILE A 152 -7.01 -0.25 1.50
CA ILE A 152 -7.02 -1.62 2.00
C ILE A 152 -5.58 -2.12 2.10
N ALA A 153 -5.20 -2.54 3.30
CA ALA A 153 -3.86 -2.95 3.63
C ALA A 153 -3.87 -4.00 4.74
N SER A 154 -2.84 -4.84 4.81
CA SER A 154 -2.64 -5.76 5.93
C SER A 154 -1.97 -5.06 7.10
N GLY A 155 -2.54 -3.92 7.49
CA GLY A 155 -2.01 -3.02 8.50
C GLY A 155 -0.79 -2.26 8.00
N ALA A 156 0.13 -1.98 8.92
CA ALA A 156 1.44 -1.38 8.65
C ALA A 156 2.50 -2.48 8.52
N LYS A 157 3.54 -2.25 7.71
CA LYS A 157 4.64 -3.22 7.55
C LYS A 157 5.23 -3.61 8.92
N SER A 158 5.43 -4.90 9.17
CA SER A 158 5.85 -5.44 10.50
C SER A 158 7.19 -4.91 11.02
N ILE A 159 8.02 -4.35 10.14
CA ILE A 159 9.29 -3.70 10.47
C ILE A 159 9.13 -2.36 11.22
N LEU A 160 7.90 -1.85 11.31
CA LEU A 160 7.54 -0.58 11.94
C LEU A 160 7.17 -0.77 13.41
N ASP A 161 6.94 0.34 14.10
CA ASP A 161 6.34 0.38 15.44
C ASP A 161 4.81 0.49 15.28
N ILE A 162 4.13 -0.66 15.38
CA ILE A 162 2.67 -0.74 15.16
C ILE A 162 1.88 0.04 16.22
N PRO A 163 2.15 -0.10 17.54
CA PRO A 163 1.49 0.71 18.56
C PRO A 163 1.60 2.22 18.26
N LYS A 164 2.80 2.75 18.02
CA LYS A 164 2.97 4.18 17.70
C LYS A 164 2.31 4.56 16.37
N THR A 165 2.26 3.65 15.40
CA THR A 165 1.56 3.89 14.13
C THR A 165 0.06 4.04 14.34
N VAL A 166 -0.57 3.17 15.15
CA VAL A 166 -2.01 3.26 15.43
C VAL A 166 -2.36 4.52 16.21
N GLU A 167 -1.55 4.90 17.20
CA GLU A 167 -1.71 6.17 17.93
C GLU A 167 -1.64 7.39 17.00
N LEU A 168 -0.73 7.36 16.01
CA LEU A 168 -0.60 8.46 15.07
C LEU A 168 -1.71 8.46 14.01
N LEU A 169 -2.25 7.29 13.62
CA LEU A 169 -3.45 7.20 12.79
C LEU A 169 -4.65 7.86 13.50
N GLU A 170 -4.83 7.60 14.79
CA GLU A 170 -5.86 8.24 15.63
C GLU A 170 -5.65 9.75 15.69
N THR A 171 -4.45 10.19 16.07
CA THR A 171 -4.09 11.62 16.17
C THR A 171 -4.35 12.38 14.87
N LEU A 172 -4.09 11.74 13.73
CA LEU A 172 -4.30 12.31 12.40
C LEU A 172 -5.72 12.13 11.85
N SER A 173 -6.65 11.65 12.68
CA SER A 173 -8.07 11.45 12.32
C SER A 173 -8.26 10.52 11.12
N ILE A 174 -7.36 9.54 10.93
CA ILE A 174 -7.51 8.50 9.90
C ILE A 174 -8.39 7.41 10.48
N THR A 175 -9.61 7.28 9.95
CA THR A 175 -10.54 6.25 10.41
C THR A 175 -9.96 4.88 10.08
N THR A 176 -9.70 4.07 11.10
CA THR A 176 -9.08 2.75 10.95
C THR A 176 -10.04 1.66 11.43
N VAL A 177 -10.36 0.72 10.54
CA VAL A 177 -11.27 -0.40 10.83
C VAL A 177 -10.65 -1.74 10.44
N GLY A 178 -10.92 -2.78 11.21
CA GLY A 178 -10.50 -4.15 10.93
C GLY A 178 -11.55 -4.91 10.14
N TYR A 179 -11.20 -5.46 8.97
CA TYR A 179 -12.13 -6.31 8.22
C TYR A 179 -12.16 -7.72 8.84
N ASN A 180 -13.30 -8.07 9.46
CA ASN A 180 -13.49 -9.32 10.20
C ASN A 180 -12.42 -9.56 11.29
N THR A 181 -11.93 -8.50 11.92
CA THR A 181 -10.95 -8.54 13.02
C THR A 181 -11.12 -7.35 13.96
N LYS A 182 -10.86 -7.57 15.25
CA LYS A 182 -10.82 -6.52 16.29
C LYS A 182 -9.40 -6.08 16.65
N GLU A 183 -8.44 -6.50 15.85
CA GLU A 183 -7.03 -6.30 16.11
C GLU A 183 -6.32 -5.87 14.82
N PHE A 184 -5.43 -4.88 14.95
CA PHE A 184 -4.63 -4.39 13.85
C PHE A 184 -3.63 -5.48 13.43
N PRO A 185 -3.64 -5.95 12.17
CA PRO A 185 -2.73 -6.99 11.72
C PRO A 185 -1.30 -6.44 11.58
N SER A 186 -0.32 -7.30 11.85
CA SER A 186 1.11 -7.03 11.72
C SER A 186 1.67 -7.55 10.40
N PHE A 187 1.06 -7.15 9.29
CA PHE A 187 1.49 -7.50 7.93
C PHE A 187 1.55 -9.01 7.66
N TYR A 188 2.68 -9.65 7.99
CA TYR A 188 2.87 -11.10 7.91
C TYR A 188 2.09 -11.90 8.95
N SER A 189 1.67 -11.25 10.03
CA SER A 189 0.92 -11.86 11.13
C SER A 189 -0.46 -11.25 11.25
N ARG A 190 -1.45 -12.07 11.58
CA ARG A 190 -2.85 -11.64 11.75
C ARG A 190 -3.05 -10.81 13.01
N ILE A 191 -2.12 -10.93 13.96
CA ILE A 191 -2.13 -10.29 15.27
C ILE A 191 -0.93 -9.34 15.46
N SER A 192 -1.13 -8.26 16.22
CA SER A 192 -0.10 -7.32 16.68
C SER A 192 -0.16 -7.00 18.18
N GLY A 193 -1.29 -7.27 18.84
CA GLY A 193 -1.64 -6.86 20.19
C GLY A 193 -2.40 -5.53 20.27
N VAL A 194 -2.63 -4.83 19.15
CA VAL A 194 -3.24 -3.50 19.13
C VAL A 194 -4.72 -3.57 18.73
N PRO A 195 -5.67 -3.16 19.60
CA PRO A 195 -7.09 -3.25 19.31
C PRO A 195 -7.57 -2.20 18.30
N ILE A 196 -8.54 -2.56 17.47
CA ILE A 196 -9.25 -1.66 16.54
C ILE A 196 -10.72 -2.07 16.41
N THR A 197 -11.55 -1.18 15.87
CA THR A 197 -12.97 -1.45 15.62
C THR A 197 -13.14 -2.35 14.39
N ALA A 198 -13.94 -3.42 14.52
CA ALA A 198 -14.23 -4.34 13.43
C ALA A 198 -15.39 -3.88 12.54
N VAL A 199 -15.33 -4.25 11.27
CA VAL A 199 -16.44 -4.23 10.30
C VAL A 199 -16.54 -5.60 9.62
N GLU A 200 -17.72 -5.98 9.15
CA GLU A 200 -17.99 -7.39 8.76
C GLU A 200 -18.17 -7.53 7.24
N SER A 201 -18.56 -6.46 6.55
CA SER A 201 -18.88 -6.47 5.13
C SER A 201 -18.20 -5.34 4.33
N PRO A 202 -18.01 -5.49 3.00
CA PRO A 202 -17.65 -4.39 2.11
C PRO A 202 -18.61 -3.18 2.22
N GLU A 203 -19.89 -3.43 2.45
CA GLU A 203 -20.92 -2.41 2.67
C GLU A 203 -20.65 -1.57 3.92
N ASP A 204 -20.23 -2.19 5.02
CA ASP A 204 -19.86 -1.46 6.24
C ASP A 204 -18.69 -0.50 5.98
N ILE A 205 -17.68 -0.94 5.23
CA ILE A 205 -16.54 -0.10 4.82
C ILE A 205 -17.04 1.13 4.05
N ILE A 206 -17.96 0.93 3.10
CA ILE A 206 -18.53 2.00 2.27
C ILE A 206 -19.37 2.95 3.11
N ASN A 207 -20.18 2.42 4.04
CA ASN A 207 -21.00 3.21 4.95
C ASN A 207 -20.13 4.11 5.86
N VAL A 208 -19.05 3.56 6.43
CA VAL A 208 -18.08 4.34 7.22
C VAL A 208 -17.44 5.44 6.38
N PHE A 209 -16.97 5.09 5.17
CA PHE A 209 -16.35 6.06 4.26
C PHE A 209 -17.31 7.19 3.86
N ASN A 210 -18.56 6.86 3.51
CA ASN A 210 -19.57 7.85 3.16
C ASN A 210 -19.98 8.71 4.35
N ALA A 211 -20.10 8.12 5.55
CA ALA A 211 -20.37 8.85 6.79
C ALA A 211 -19.26 9.87 7.08
N ASN A 212 -17.99 9.46 6.97
CA ASN A 212 -16.83 10.35 7.09
C ASN A 212 -16.91 11.53 6.11
N LYS A 213 -17.21 11.28 4.84
CA LYS A 213 -17.38 12.35 3.85
C LYS A 213 -18.54 13.29 4.21
N SER A 214 -19.66 12.74 4.71
CA SER A 214 -20.85 13.54 5.05
C SER A 214 -20.62 14.51 6.22
N VAL A 215 -19.72 14.19 7.15
CA VAL A 215 -19.33 15.08 8.26
C VAL A 215 -18.16 16.00 7.90
N GLY A 216 -17.70 16.00 6.65
CA GLY A 216 -16.64 16.86 6.16
C GLY A 216 -15.21 16.36 6.45
N HIS A 217 -15.03 15.09 6.82
CA HIS A 217 -13.69 14.53 6.98
C HIS A 217 -13.00 14.36 5.61
N SER A 218 -11.76 14.84 5.53
CA SER A 218 -10.90 14.76 4.34
C SER A 218 -9.80 13.69 4.46
N SER A 219 -9.86 12.85 5.49
CA SER A 219 -8.91 11.76 5.73
C SER A 219 -9.37 10.45 5.09
N ALA A 220 -8.41 9.54 4.92
CA ALA A 220 -8.64 8.20 4.41
C ALA A 220 -9.44 7.35 5.41
N THR A 221 -10.14 6.35 4.88
CA THR A 221 -10.62 5.22 5.66
C THR A 221 -9.67 4.05 5.42
N LEU A 222 -8.85 3.73 6.43
CA LEU A 222 -7.92 2.61 6.41
C LEU A 222 -8.63 1.32 6.84
N VAL A 223 -8.66 0.35 5.95
CA VAL A 223 -9.20 -0.99 6.19
C VAL A 223 -8.03 -1.95 6.41
N ALA A 224 -7.88 -2.37 7.66
CA ALA A 224 -6.93 -3.36 8.10
C ALA A 224 -7.45 -4.78 7.81
N ASN A 225 -6.91 -5.43 6.79
CA ASN A 225 -7.31 -6.75 6.33
C ASN A 225 -6.20 -7.80 6.61
N PRO A 226 -6.38 -8.67 7.62
CA PRO A 226 -5.35 -9.65 7.99
C PRO A 226 -4.96 -10.58 6.82
N ILE A 227 -3.69 -10.97 6.79
CA ILE A 227 -3.18 -12.01 5.89
C ILE A 227 -4.03 -13.30 5.99
N PRO A 228 -4.26 -14.05 4.90
CA PRO A 228 -4.92 -15.35 4.99
C PRO A 228 -4.22 -16.29 5.98
N ALA A 229 -4.98 -16.98 6.84
CA ALA A 229 -4.42 -17.82 7.91
C ALA A 229 -3.40 -18.86 7.42
N LYS A 230 -3.62 -19.44 6.24
CA LYS A 230 -2.70 -20.42 5.62
C LYS A 230 -1.34 -19.84 5.18
N SER A 231 -1.23 -18.52 5.11
CA SER A 231 -0.05 -17.80 4.62
C SER A 231 0.62 -16.96 5.72
N GLU A 232 0.08 -17.02 6.94
CA GLU A 232 0.60 -16.31 8.10
C GLU A 232 1.99 -16.83 8.49
N ILE A 233 2.87 -15.89 8.86
CA ILE A 233 4.04 -16.19 9.68
C ILE A 233 3.71 -15.73 11.10
N PRO A 234 3.74 -16.63 12.11
CA PRO A 234 3.44 -16.27 13.49
C PRO A 234 4.24 -15.06 13.98
N LYS A 235 3.61 -14.20 14.79
CA LYS A 235 4.20 -12.92 15.21
C LYS A 235 5.55 -13.10 15.92
N ASN A 236 5.62 -14.03 16.88
CA ASN A 236 6.84 -14.34 17.61
C ASN A 236 7.97 -14.79 16.68
N GLU A 237 7.68 -15.65 15.70
CA GLU A 237 8.65 -16.09 14.71
C GLU A 237 9.13 -14.92 13.82
N MET A 238 8.19 -14.05 13.40
CA MET A 238 8.51 -12.88 12.58
C MET A 238 9.31 -11.81 13.33
N ASP A 239 9.01 -11.59 14.61
CA ASP A 239 9.72 -10.64 15.45
C ASP A 239 11.21 -10.99 15.55
N ASP A 240 11.57 -12.27 15.73
CA ASP A 240 12.95 -12.75 15.76
C ASP A 240 13.73 -12.39 14.48
N PHE A 241 13.08 -12.57 13.31
CA PHE A 241 13.70 -12.23 12.02
C PHE A 241 13.90 -10.72 11.86
N ILE A 242 12.95 -9.91 12.34
CA ILE A 242 12.99 -8.45 12.24
C ILE A 242 14.04 -7.88 13.19
N GLU A 243 14.09 -8.34 14.44
CA GLU A 243 15.12 -7.92 15.41
C GLU A 243 16.52 -8.20 14.88
N SER A 244 16.72 -9.39 14.30
CA SER A 244 17.98 -9.74 13.66
C SER A 244 18.31 -8.85 12.45
N ALA A 245 17.31 -8.38 11.70
CA ALA A 245 17.50 -7.46 10.58
C ALA A 245 17.81 -6.02 11.04
N LEU A 246 17.21 -5.56 12.14
CA LEU A 246 17.46 -4.24 12.73
C LEU A 246 18.90 -4.12 13.26
N VAL A 247 19.43 -5.18 13.88
CA VAL A 247 20.85 -5.23 14.29
C VAL A 247 21.78 -5.06 13.08
N GLN A 248 21.44 -5.64 11.92
CA GLN A 248 22.24 -5.49 10.70
C GLN A 248 22.11 -4.09 10.10
N LEU A 249 20.92 -3.50 10.13
CA LEU A 249 20.66 -2.14 9.65
C LEU A 249 21.49 -1.12 10.43
N SER A 250 21.51 -1.23 11.76
CA SER A 250 22.31 -0.37 12.64
C SER A 250 23.81 -0.48 12.34
N LYS A 251 24.33 -1.71 12.17
CA LYS A 251 25.75 -1.93 11.83
C LYS A 251 26.18 -1.34 10.48
N GLN A 252 25.24 -1.13 9.56
CA GLN A 252 25.50 -0.59 8.23
C GLN A 252 25.11 0.90 8.10
N GLU A 253 24.64 1.52 9.18
CA GLU A 253 24.26 2.94 9.22
C GLU A 253 23.25 3.34 8.12
N ILE A 254 22.32 2.44 7.77
CA ILE A 254 21.31 2.68 6.75
C ILE A 254 20.17 3.52 7.34
N LEU A 255 19.86 4.64 6.71
CA LEU A 255 18.91 5.64 7.20
C LEU A 255 17.87 6.06 6.14
N GLY A 256 16.75 6.60 6.61
CA GLY A 256 15.71 7.22 5.78
C GLY A 256 15.09 6.25 4.77
N LYS A 257 14.95 6.70 3.51
CA LYS A 257 14.16 5.98 2.48
C LYS A 257 14.66 4.56 2.14
N GLU A 258 15.92 4.25 2.47
CA GLU A 258 16.57 2.95 2.24
C GLU A 258 16.30 1.92 3.34
N VAL A 259 15.78 2.34 4.51
CA VAL A 259 15.49 1.48 5.67
C VAL A 259 14.49 0.37 5.31
N THR A 260 13.33 0.74 4.75
CA THR A 260 12.29 -0.25 4.42
C THR A 260 12.76 -1.28 3.37
N PRO A 261 13.30 -0.89 2.20
CA PRO A 261 13.81 -1.86 1.23
C PRO A 261 14.87 -2.80 1.81
N PHE A 262 15.79 -2.28 2.64
CA PHE A 262 16.80 -3.09 3.30
C PHE A 262 16.19 -4.13 4.24
N LEU A 263 15.29 -3.70 5.13
CA LEU A 263 14.69 -4.60 6.12
C LEU A 263 13.86 -5.70 5.44
N LEU A 264 13.05 -5.37 4.43
CA LEU A 264 12.29 -6.37 3.68
C LEU A 264 13.21 -7.39 2.99
N LYS A 265 14.30 -6.94 2.38
CA LYS A 265 15.30 -7.84 1.75
C LYS A 265 15.99 -8.73 2.77
N SER A 266 16.33 -8.20 3.95
CA SER A 266 16.94 -8.97 5.04
C SER A 266 15.99 -10.03 5.60
N VAL A 267 14.74 -9.67 5.86
CA VAL A 267 13.69 -10.60 6.32
C VAL A 267 13.42 -11.69 5.27
N ALA A 268 13.34 -11.35 3.98
CA ALA A 268 13.18 -12.33 2.91
C ALA A 268 14.34 -13.35 2.87
N LYS A 269 15.58 -12.88 3.03
CA LYS A 269 16.75 -13.76 3.11
C LYS A 269 16.70 -14.67 4.35
N LYS A 270 16.36 -14.12 5.51
CA LYS A 270 16.35 -14.86 6.78
C LYS A 270 15.22 -15.89 6.86
N THR A 271 14.08 -15.62 6.23
CA THR A 271 12.93 -16.53 6.16
C THR A 271 13.03 -17.56 5.04
N GLY A 272 14.12 -17.57 4.27
CA GLY A 272 14.27 -18.46 3.11
C GLY A 272 13.20 -18.23 2.03
N GLY A 273 12.69 -17.00 1.89
CA GLY A 273 11.65 -16.65 0.93
C GLY A 273 10.21 -16.71 1.45
N ARG A 274 9.94 -17.32 2.62
CA ARG A 274 8.57 -17.40 3.18
C ARG A 274 7.92 -16.04 3.37
N SER A 275 8.68 -14.99 3.75
CA SER A 275 8.10 -13.64 3.88
C SER A 275 7.70 -13.04 2.53
N LEU A 276 8.37 -13.40 1.43
CA LEU A 276 7.97 -12.96 0.09
C LEU A 276 6.67 -13.63 -0.34
N GLU A 277 6.54 -14.94 -0.11
CA GLU A 277 5.30 -15.67 -0.36
C GLU A 277 4.13 -15.10 0.46
N ALA A 278 4.35 -14.83 1.74
CA ALA A 278 3.38 -14.19 2.62
C ALA A 278 3.01 -12.78 2.12
N ASN A 279 3.99 -11.98 1.67
CA ASN A 279 3.77 -10.64 1.11
C ASN A 279 2.90 -10.68 -0.17
N ILE A 280 3.15 -11.65 -1.06
CA ILE A 280 2.34 -11.84 -2.26
C ILE A 280 0.91 -12.24 -1.86
N ALA A 281 0.76 -13.19 -0.93
CA ALA A 281 -0.54 -13.69 -0.49
C ALA A 281 -1.39 -12.60 0.19
N LEU A 282 -0.82 -11.81 1.09
CA LEU A 282 -1.52 -10.71 1.75
C LEU A 282 -1.89 -9.61 0.74
N ALA A 283 -1.02 -9.28 -0.21
CA ALA A 283 -1.29 -8.23 -1.18
C ALA A 283 -2.42 -8.64 -2.13
N LEU A 284 -2.43 -9.89 -2.61
CA LEU A 284 -3.54 -10.42 -3.41
C LEU A 284 -4.86 -10.51 -2.61
N ASN A 285 -4.78 -10.82 -1.30
CA ASN A 285 -5.96 -10.81 -0.43
C ASN A 285 -6.54 -9.40 -0.28
N ASN A 286 -5.69 -8.37 -0.20
CA ASN A 286 -6.11 -6.98 -0.15
C ASN A 286 -6.74 -6.54 -1.47
N VAL A 287 -6.16 -6.92 -2.62
CA VAL A 287 -6.75 -6.71 -3.94
C VAL A 287 -8.13 -7.37 -4.04
N ALA A 288 -8.28 -8.61 -3.55
CA ALA A 288 -9.57 -9.31 -3.56
C ALA A 288 -10.65 -8.59 -2.74
N LEU A 289 -10.29 -8.00 -1.59
CA LEU A 289 -11.22 -7.15 -0.83
C LEU A 289 -11.48 -5.83 -1.54
N GLY A 290 -10.47 -5.21 -2.12
CA GLY A 290 -10.59 -3.96 -2.90
C GLY A 290 -11.52 -4.07 -4.08
N ILE A 291 -11.49 -5.20 -4.80
CA ILE A 291 -12.45 -5.51 -5.87
C ILE A 291 -13.88 -5.49 -5.33
N LYS A 292 -14.15 -6.14 -4.19
CA LYS A 292 -15.50 -6.20 -3.60
C LYS A 292 -16.01 -4.83 -3.19
N VAL A 293 -15.13 -3.99 -2.62
CA VAL A 293 -15.48 -2.62 -2.22
C VAL A 293 -15.69 -1.75 -3.46
N ALA A 294 -14.79 -1.78 -4.44
CA ALA A 294 -14.89 -0.99 -5.67
C ALA A 294 -16.20 -1.27 -6.42
N LYS A 295 -16.59 -2.54 -6.59
CA LYS A 295 -17.85 -2.91 -7.28
C LYS A 295 -19.12 -2.38 -6.63
N LYS A 296 -19.07 -1.96 -5.36
CA LYS A 296 -20.22 -1.44 -4.62
C LYS A 296 -20.17 0.08 -4.45
N MET A 297 -19.05 0.71 -4.84
CA MET A 297 -18.88 2.18 -4.81
C MET A 297 -19.30 2.86 -6.12
N TYR A 298 -19.33 2.10 -7.22
CA TYR A 298 -19.82 2.50 -8.53
C TYR A 298 -21.22 1.91 -8.73
#